data_AF-A0A2K2VIM9-F1
#
_entry.id   AF-A0A2K2VIM9-F1
#
_cell.length_a   1.000
_cell.length_b   1.000
_cell.length_c   1.000
_cell.angle_alpha   90.00
_cell.angle_beta   90.00
_cell.angle_gamma   90.00
#
_symmetry.space_group_name_H-M   'P 1'
#
loop_
_entity.id
_entity.type
_entity.pdbx_description
1 polymer ?
#
loop_
_entity_poly.entity_id
_entity_poly.type
_entity_poly.pdbx_seq_one_letter_code
_entity_poly.pdbx_strand_id
1 'polypeptide(L)'
;METSSLMMIFFILLFAVSFWKIYAFLPNKQLEDDDTTKEAQEELQHLMLKVIKKNGGNLEGKKLFDLMITDEEFDKKKFWRFNENRLNRVLFSYFLQNPHLKNIEDIYEELK
;
A
#
# COMPACT_ATOMS: atom_id res chain seq x y z
N MET A 1 -2.05 -48.85 -30.74
CA MET A 1 -2.30 -47.76 -29.78
C MET A 1 -3.79 -47.47 -29.85
N GLU A 2 -4.51 -47.66 -28.75
CA GLU A 2 -5.98 -47.56 -28.74
C GLU A 2 -6.44 -46.10 -28.88
N THR A 3 -7.60 -45.89 -29.50
CA THR A 3 -8.21 -44.56 -29.69
C THR A 3 -8.41 -43.82 -28.37
N SER A 4 -8.73 -44.57 -27.31
CA SER A 4 -8.86 -44.07 -25.93
C SER A 4 -7.53 -43.48 -25.41
N SER A 5 -6.42 -44.20 -25.63
CA SER A 5 -5.09 -43.72 -25.23
C SER A 5 -4.67 -42.46 -26.01
N LEU A 6 -5.04 -42.38 -27.29
CA LEU A 6 -4.77 -41.20 -28.11
C LEU A 6 -5.57 -39.97 -27.63
N MET A 7 -6.87 -40.14 -27.34
CA MET A 7 -7.71 -39.08 -26.79
C MET A 7 -7.20 -38.57 -25.44
N MET A 8 -6.74 -39.47 -24.58
CA MET A 8 -6.16 -39.12 -23.27
C MET A 8 -4.89 -38.29 -23.43
N ILE A 9 -4.02 -38.63 -24.38
CA ILE A 9 -2.79 -37.85 -24.65
C ILE A 9 -3.13 -36.46 -25.16
N PHE A 10 -4.05 -36.34 -26.12
CA PHE A 10 -4.48 -35.03 -26.61
C PHE A 10 -5.12 -34.17 -25.52
N PHE A 11 -5.92 -34.78 -24.65
CA PHE A 11 -6.51 -34.07 -23.51
C PHE A 11 -5.43 -33.49 -22.60
N ILE A 12 -4.44 -34.29 -22.21
CA ILE A 12 -3.34 -33.84 -21.33
C ILE A 12 -2.53 -32.72 -22.01
N LEU A 13 -2.23 -32.85 -23.31
CA LEU A 13 -1.49 -31.83 -24.06
C LEU A 13 -2.26 -30.50 -24.12
N LEU A 14 -3.55 -30.54 -24.47
CA LEU A 14 -4.38 -29.35 -24.53
C LEU A 14 -4.56 -28.71 -23.15
N PHE A 15 -4.68 -29.54 -22.11
CA PHE A 15 -4.79 -29.07 -20.73
C PHE A 15 -3.51 -28.35 -20.26
N ALA A 16 -2.34 -28.92 -20.53
CA ALA A 16 -1.06 -28.28 -20.19
C ALA A 16 -0.86 -26.95 -20.94
N VAL A 17 -1.19 -26.90 -22.24
CA VAL A 17 -1.16 -25.67 -23.04
C VAL A 17 -2.13 -24.62 -22.48
N SER A 18 -3.30 -25.03 -22.00
CA SER A 18 -4.28 -24.11 -21.41
C SER A 18 -3.75 -23.44 -20.13
N PHE A 19 -3.10 -24.21 -19.25
CA PHE A 19 -2.47 -23.65 -18.04
C PHE A 19 -1.29 -22.76 -18.36
N TRP A 20 -0.44 -23.16 -19.33
CA TRP A 20 0.67 -22.32 -19.79
C TRP A 20 0.16 -20.97 -20.28
N LYS A 21 -0.92 -20.97 -21.07
CA LYS A 21 -1.57 -19.75 -21.55
C LYS A 21 -2.07 -18.90 -20.39
N ILE A 22 -2.82 -19.48 -19.45
CA ILE A 22 -3.32 -18.73 -18.27
C ILE A 22 -2.16 -18.13 -17.48
N TYR A 23 -1.09 -18.90 -17.24
CA TYR A 23 0.10 -18.43 -16.53
C TYR A 23 0.80 -17.29 -17.26
N ALA A 24 0.99 -17.40 -18.59
CA ALA A 24 1.60 -16.35 -19.40
C ALA A 24 0.73 -15.08 -19.51
N PHE A 25 -0.59 -15.21 -19.39
CA PHE A 25 -1.54 -14.09 -19.44
C PHE A 25 -1.81 -13.46 -18.07
N LEU A 26 -1.48 -14.11 -16.95
CA LEU A 26 -1.62 -13.53 -15.63
C LEU A 26 -0.54 -12.45 -15.45
N PRO A 27 -0.92 -11.17 -15.31
CA PRO A 27 0.05 -10.12 -15.08
C PRO A 27 0.69 -10.33 -13.71
N ASN A 28 1.94 -10.79 -13.71
CA ASN A 28 2.74 -10.98 -12.49
C ASN A 28 3.57 -9.74 -12.12
N LYS A 29 3.37 -8.63 -12.83
CA LYS A 29 4.00 -7.35 -12.52
C LYS A 29 3.10 -6.56 -11.58
N GLN A 30 3.66 -6.11 -10.45
CA GLN A 30 3.04 -5.07 -9.65
C GLN A 30 2.80 -3.85 -10.53
N LEU A 31 1.67 -3.16 -10.31
CA LEU A 31 1.39 -1.93 -11.03
C LEU A 31 2.47 -0.90 -10.65
N GLU A 32 2.97 -0.16 -11.63
CA GLU A 32 4.00 0.87 -11.38
C GLU A 32 3.49 1.99 -10.46
N ASP A 33 2.17 2.18 -10.38
CA ASP A 33 1.49 3.12 -9.49
C ASP A 33 0.88 2.43 -8.25
N ASP A 34 1.37 1.26 -7.88
CA ASP A 34 0.89 0.56 -6.69
C ASP A 34 1.35 1.26 -5.41
N ASP A 35 0.49 2.17 -4.95
CA ASP A 35 0.64 2.88 -3.67
C ASP A 35 0.50 1.97 -2.44
N THR A 36 0.19 0.67 -2.61
CA THR A 36 0.03 -0.30 -1.52
C THR A 36 1.31 -1.05 -1.14
N THR A 37 2.42 -0.80 -1.84
CA THR A 37 3.73 -1.37 -1.51
C THR A 37 4.23 -0.92 -0.14
N LYS A 38 5.13 -1.70 0.47
CA LYS A 38 5.73 -1.35 1.77
C LYS A 38 6.47 -0.02 1.71
N GLU A 39 7.24 0.20 0.65
CA GLU A 39 7.98 1.45 0.43
C GLU A 39 7.04 2.65 0.39
N ALA A 40 5.92 2.55 -0.34
CA ALA A 40 4.91 3.60 -0.40
C ALA A 40 4.26 3.88 0.98
N GLN A 41 4.08 2.85 1.81
CA GLN A 41 3.57 3.00 3.17
C GLN A 41 4.58 3.69 4.09
N GLU A 42 5.86 3.32 4.01
CA GLU A 42 6.95 3.92 4.78
C GLU A 42 7.15 5.39 4.41
N GLU A 43 7.07 5.74 3.12
CA GLU A 43 7.12 7.13 2.65
C GLU A 43 5.96 7.96 3.21
N LEU A 44 4.73 7.45 3.15
CA LEU A 44 3.56 8.14 3.72
C LEU A 44 3.69 8.31 5.24
N GLN A 45 4.20 7.31 5.94
CA GLN A 45 4.44 7.37 7.37
C GLN A 45 5.52 8.41 7.70
N HIS A 46 6.62 8.44 6.94
CA HIS A 46 7.68 9.44 7.13
C HIS A 46 7.14 10.86 6.91
N LEU A 47 6.37 11.08 5.84
CA LEU A 47 5.73 12.37 5.58
C LEU A 47 4.78 12.77 6.73
N MET A 48 3.98 11.83 7.23
CA MET A 48 3.08 12.06 8.37
C MET A 48 3.85 12.54 9.60
N LEU A 49 4.92 11.85 9.99
CA LEU A 49 5.74 12.21 11.15
C LEU A 49 6.42 13.57 10.97
N LYS A 50 6.93 13.86 9.76
CA LYS A 50 7.51 15.16 9.43
C LYS A 50 6.49 16.29 9.57
N VAL A 51 5.28 16.10 9.04
CA VAL A 51 4.21 17.11 9.11
C VAL A 51 3.78 17.35 10.55
N ILE A 52 3.67 16.30 11.38
CA ILE A 52 3.38 16.40 12.81
C ILE A 52 4.48 17.20 13.52
N LYS A 53 5.76 16.86 13.28
CA LYS A 53 6.91 17.56 13.87
C LYS A 53 6.95 19.05 13.51
N LYS A 54 6.59 19.40 12.28
CA LYS A 54 6.62 20.79 11.77
C LYS A 54 5.47 21.65 12.30
N ASN A 55 4.30 21.08 12.55
CA ASN A 55 3.07 21.83 12.83
C ASN A 55 2.60 21.75 14.30
N GLY A 56 3.34 21.03 15.16
CA GLY A 56 3.00 20.84 16.57
C GLY A 56 1.97 19.73 16.78
N GLY A 57 2.05 19.02 17.90
CA GLY A 57 1.24 17.83 18.18
C GLY A 57 -0.27 18.05 18.32
N ASN A 58 -0.73 19.30 18.49
CA ASN A 58 -2.15 19.63 18.62
C ASN A 58 -2.81 19.74 17.23
N LEU A 59 -2.91 18.61 16.54
CA LEU A 59 -3.53 18.48 15.22
C LEU A 59 -4.65 17.43 15.27
N GLU A 60 -5.80 17.80 14.73
CA GLU A 60 -6.85 16.83 14.41
C GLU A 60 -6.52 16.08 13.11
N GLY A 61 -7.03 14.86 12.97
CA GLY A 61 -6.75 14.00 11.79
C GLY A 61 -7.06 14.67 10.46
N LYS A 62 -8.13 15.47 10.37
CA LYS A 62 -8.47 16.23 9.16
C LYS A 62 -7.44 17.31 8.84
N LYS A 63 -6.99 18.06 9.84
CA LYS A 63 -5.98 19.10 9.68
C LYS A 63 -4.62 18.49 9.29
N LEU A 64 -4.28 17.33 9.85
CA LEU A 64 -3.09 16.57 9.45
C LEU A 64 -3.18 16.13 7.99
N PHE A 65 -4.34 15.63 7.54
CA PHE A 65 -4.56 15.27 6.14
C PHE A 65 -4.35 16.47 5.21
N ASP A 66 -4.97 17.60 5.51
CA ASP A 66 -4.83 18.83 4.72
C ASP A 66 -3.37 19.31 4.63
N LEU A 67 -2.64 19.22 5.75
CA LEU A 67 -1.22 19.57 5.80
C LEU A 67 -0.34 18.58 5.01
N MET A 68 -0.67 17.29 5.00
CA MET A 68 0.07 16.29 4.23
C MET A 68 -0.13 16.49 2.73
N ILE A 69 -1.35 16.71 2.25
CA ILE A 69 -1.61 16.87 0.80
C ILE A 69 -1.09 18.20 0.24
N THR A 70 -0.82 19.17 1.12
CA THR A 70 -0.26 20.48 0.78
C THR A 70 1.26 20.56 1.00
N ASP A 71 1.88 19.54 1.62
CA ASP A 71 3.33 19.49 1.78
C ASP A 71 4.02 19.30 0.43
N GLU A 72 5.15 19.97 0.24
CA GLU A 72 5.91 19.96 -1.01
C GLU A 72 6.48 18.58 -1.36
N GLU A 73 6.69 17.71 -0.37
CA GLU A 73 7.17 16.34 -0.57
C GLU A 73 6.05 15.34 -0.86
N PHE A 74 4.78 15.77 -0.86
CA PHE A 74 3.68 14.88 -1.20
C PHE A 74 3.58 14.63 -2.71
N ASP A 75 3.96 13.42 -3.13
CA ASP A 75 3.80 13.01 -4.52
C ASP A 75 2.33 12.65 -4.83
N LYS A 76 1.60 13.63 -5.36
CA LYS A 76 0.19 13.47 -5.77
C LYS A 76 -0.01 12.43 -6.87
N LYS A 77 0.98 12.16 -7.72
CA LYS A 77 0.86 11.16 -8.78
C LYS A 77 0.98 9.75 -8.19
N LYS A 78 1.96 9.55 -7.29
CA LYS A 78 2.17 8.28 -6.59
C LYS A 78 1.02 7.97 -5.63
N PHE A 79 0.56 8.97 -4.86
CA PHE A 79 -0.45 8.80 -3.82
C PHE A 79 -1.84 9.28 -4.24
N TRP A 80 -2.24 9.04 -5.48
CA TRP A 80 -3.50 9.56 -6.04
C TRP A 80 -4.76 9.05 -5.32
N ARG A 81 -4.70 7.90 -4.65
CA ARG A 81 -5.79 7.34 -3.83
C ARG A 81 -5.73 7.74 -2.34
N PHE A 82 -4.81 8.62 -1.96
CA PHE A 82 -4.68 9.04 -0.56
C PHE A 82 -5.90 9.86 -0.11
N ASN A 83 -6.43 9.51 1.05
CA ASN A 83 -7.62 10.12 1.65
C ASN A 83 -7.56 9.99 3.19
N GLU A 84 -8.50 10.60 3.90
CA GLU A 84 -8.55 10.58 5.37
C GLU A 84 -8.60 9.15 5.94
N ASN A 85 -9.33 8.22 5.31
CA ASN A 85 -9.37 6.83 5.77
C ASN A 85 -8.00 6.15 5.67
N ARG A 86 -7.24 6.46 4.61
CA ARG A 86 -5.89 5.94 4.44
C ARG A 86 -4.93 6.54 5.46
N LEU A 87 -5.03 7.84 5.74
CA LEU A 87 -4.29 8.47 6.83
C LEU A 87 -4.58 7.77 8.16
N ASN A 88 -5.84 7.52 8.48
CA ASN A 88 -6.23 6.83 9.71
C ASN A 88 -5.61 5.42 9.80
N ARG A 89 -5.48 4.70 8.67
CA ARG A 89 -4.77 3.41 8.64
C ARG A 89 -3.28 3.56 8.90
N VAL A 90 -2.63 4.58 8.34
CA VAL A 90 -1.20 4.87 8.59
C VAL A 90 -0.98 5.20 10.06
N LEU A 91 -1.80 6.09 10.65
CA LEU A 91 -1.77 6.42 12.08
C LEU A 91 -1.98 5.18 12.95
N PHE A 92 -3.01 4.39 12.64
CA PHE A 92 -3.30 3.17 13.40
C PHE A 92 -2.14 2.17 13.34
N SER A 93 -1.55 1.97 12.16
CA SER A 93 -0.34 1.15 12.00
C SER A 93 0.81 1.66 12.87
N TYR A 94 1.01 2.97 12.93
CA TYR A 94 2.04 3.58 13.78
C TYR A 94 1.78 3.34 15.27
N PHE A 95 0.53 3.51 15.73
CA PHE A 95 0.16 3.23 17.13
C PHE A 95 0.28 1.75 17.51
N LEU A 96 0.00 0.83 16.59
CA LEU A 96 0.22 -0.59 16.82
C LEU A 96 1.70 -0.93 17.03
N GLN A 97 2.60 -0.21 16.34
CA GLN A 97 4.04 -0.37 16.50
C GLN A 97 4.58 0.34 17.74
N ASN A 98 3.86 1.36 18.25
CA ASN A 98 4.25 2.17 19.39
C ASN A 98 3.12 2.23 20.43
N PRO A 99 2.93 1.16 21.24
CA PRO A 99 1.75 1.02 22.12
C PRO A 99 1.64 2.07 23.24
N HIS A 100 2.72 2.78 23.54
CA HIS A 100 2.75 3.87 24.53
C HIS A 100 2.13 5.17 24.00
N LEU A 101 1.98 5.31 22.68
CA LEU A 101 1.39 6.47 22.02
C LEU A 101 -0.11 6.23 21.81
N LYS A 102 -0.93 7.22 22.15
CA LYS A 102 -2.40 7.14 22.06
C LYS A 102 -3.01 8.16 21.12
N ASN A 103 -2.30 9.25 20.87
CA ASN A 103 -2.78 10.36 20.06
C ASN A 103 -1.61 11.03 19.29
N ILE A 104 -1.94 11.99 18.41
CA ILE A 104 -0.96 12.70 17.58
C ILE A 104 -0.01 13.57 18.43
N GLU A 105 -0.47 14.05 19.58
CA GLU A 105 0.34 14.84 20.50
C GLU A 105 1.44 14.00 21.14
N ASP A 106 1.15 12.76 21.51
CA ASP A 106 2.14 11.81 22.03
C ASP A 106 3.23 11.54 20.97
N ILE A 107 2.84 11.40 19.69
CA ILE A 107 3.79 11.25 18.57
C ILE A 107 4.71 12.48 18.49
N TYR A 108 4.15 13.68 18.62
CA TYR A 108 4.94 14.91 18.56
C TYR A 108 5.93 15.03 19.72
N GLU A 109 5.52 14.74 20.95
CA GLU A 109 6.42 14.80 22.12
C GLU A 109 7.53 13.74 22.03
N GLU A 110 7.30 12.59 21.39
CA GLU A 110 8.35 11.61 21.11
C GLU A 110 9.34 12.06 20.03
N LEU A 111 8.87 12.81 19.02
CA LEU A 111 9.70 13.30 17.91
C LEU A 111 10.50 14.58 18.23
N LYS A 112 10.22 15.21 19.37
CA LYS A 112 10.82 16.46 19.84
C LYS A 112 12.28 16.27 20.23
#